data_AF-A0AAD7TZ99-F1
#
_entry.id   AF-A0AAD7TZ99-F1
#
_cell.length_a   1.000
_cell.length_b   1.000
_cell.length_c   1.000
_cell.angle_alpha   90.00
_cell.angle_beta   90.00
_cell.angle_gamma   90.00
#
_symmetry.space_group_name_H-M   'P 1'
#
loop_
_entity.id
_entity.type
_entity.pdbx_description
1 polymer ?
#
loop_
_entity_poly.entity_id
_entity_poly.type
_entity_poly.pdbx_seq_one_letter_code
_entity_poly.pdbx_strand_id
1 'polypeptide(L)'
;MQLSFVLPAVAVLAGALVRAEQHTIRFENKCGKGTPQLIQGGKVLSTGQDFTSNGPFAAGIAYLQTGECGFNGENCALLEMTLVNPTAPGAGSSTDISLIAPHAFNVETSFSYFGGCDGQGATCDSGACKSAFFQPNDNQVQVQCETNDVNLLITFCGDATQSTGLTTPDKGSSSAAHQPSSVAATHSSPAAATHTSAASHAATSAAASTHATSSVPVSSAASLVAQPSAASPSASSVASCKAGSRRRRRSVPADADSTSPNRLRRHHARNADAVNRGASF
;
A
#
# COMPACT_ATOMS: atom_id res chain seq x y z
N MET A 1 -11.78 -23.24 -71.01
CA MET A 1 -12.25 -23.19 -69.60
C MET A 1 -11.19 -22.44 -68.81
N GLN A 2 -11.45 -21.16 -68.50
CA GLN A 2 -10.46 -20.27 -67.89
C GLN A 2 -10.98 -19.94 -66.48
N LEU A 3 -10.43 -20.60 -65.47
CA LEU A 3 -10.76 -20.36 -64.06
C LEU A 3 -9.99 -19.12 -63.58
N SER A 4 -10.69 -18.00 -63.45
CA SER A 4 -10.20 -16.81 -62.77
C SER A 4 -10.32 -17.00 -61.25
N PHE A 5 -9.20 -17.27 -60.58
CA PHE A 5 -9.11 -17.23 -59.12
C PHE A 5 -8.87 -15.79 -58.67
N VAL A 6 -9.89 -15.16 -58.11
CA VAL A 6 -9.78 -13.88 -57.41
C VAL A 6 -9.29 -14.19 -55.99
N LEU A 7 -8.02 -13.92 -55.70
CA LEU A 7 -7.46 -14.00 -54.34
C LEU A 7 -7.82 -12.72 -53.58
N PRO A 8 -8.59 -12.77 -52.47
CA PRO A 8 -8.78 -11.61 -51.62
C PRO A 8 -7.49 -11.38 -50.81
N ALA A 9 -6.86 -10.23 -51.01
CA ALA A 9 -5.76 -9.78 -50.17
C ALA A 9 -6.29 -9.40 -48.78
N VAL A 10 -6.26 -10.35 -47.84
CA VAL A 10 -6.51 -10.07 -46.42
C VAL A 10 -5.27 -9.38 -45.85
N ALA A 11 -5.30 -8.05 -45.80
CA ALA A 11 -4.30 -7.27 -45.11
C ALA A 11 -4.45 -7.46 -43.59
N VAL A 12 -3.64 -8.33 -43.00
CA VAL A 12 -3.53 -8.48 -41.55
C VAL A 12 -2.78 -7.26 -41.02
N LEU A 13 -3.52 -6.27 -40.52
CA LEU A 13 -2.95 -5.18 -39.72
C LEU A 13 -2.48 -5.76 -38.39
N ALA A 14 -1.21 -6.13 -38.31
CA ALA A 14 -0.55 -6.45 -37.05
C ALA A 14 -0.34 -5.14 -36.27
N GLY A 15 -1.38 -4.69 -35.57
CA GLY A 15 -1.25 -3.60 -34.59
C GLY A 15 -0.36 -4.07 -33.45
N ALA A 16 0.77 -3.39 -33.22
CA ALA A 16 1.59 -3.61 -32.05
C ALA A 16 0.74 -3.32 -30.80
N LEU A 17 0.41 -4.37 -30.05
CA LEU A 17 -0.28 -4.22 -28.77
C LEU A 17 0.72 -3.63 -27.77
N VAL A 18 0.67 -2.30 -27.60
CA VAL A 18 1.33 -1.64 -26.48
C VAL A 18 0.60 -2.11 -25.22
N ARG A 19 1.26 -2.93 -24.39
CA ARG A 19 0.75 -3.18 -23.04
C ARG A 19 0.88 -1.90 -22.26
N ALA A 20 -0.25 -1.24 -22.03
CA ALA A 20 -0.34 -0.17 -21.05
C ALA A 20 -0.13 -0.76 -19.65
N GLU A 21 0.59 -0.03 -18.81
CA GLU A 21 0.81 -0.37 -17.40
C GLU A 21 -0.53 -0.58 -16.70
N GLN A 22 -0.62 -1.65 -15.92
CA GLN A 22 -1.84 -1.99 -15.19
C GLN A 22 -1.53 -2.67 -13.87
N HIS A 23 -2.24 -2.27 -12.82
CA HIS A 23 -2.10 -2.83 -11.48
C HIS A 23 -3.48 -3.13 -10.88
N THR A 24 -3.63 -4.30 -10.28
CA THR A 24 -4.84 -4.68 -9.55
C THR A 24 -4.54 -4.76 -8.05
N ILE A 25 -5.42 -4.17 -7.24
CA ILE A 25 -5.41 -4.26 -5.79
C ILE A 25 -6.62 -5.08 -5.37
N ARG A 26 -6.38 -6.19 -4.67
CA ARG A 26 -7.38 -7.11 -4.16
C ARG A 26 -7.42 -7.09 -2.64
N PHE A 27 -8.61 -7.28 -2.08
CA PHE A 27 -8.81 -7.35 -0.64
C PHE A 27 -9.31 -8.74 -0.20
N GLU A 28 -8.73 -9.27 0.87
CA GLU A 28 -9.24 -10.40 1.63
C GLU A 28 -9.53 -9.93 3.07
N ASN A 29 -10.80 -9.75 3.41
CA ASN A 29 -11.18 -9.43 4.79
C ASN A 29 -11.55 -10.71 5.56
N LYS A 30 -10.60 -11.27 6.31
CA LYS A 30 -10.80 -12.47 7.14
C LYS A 30 -11.27 -12.13 8.56
N CYS A 31 -11.45 -10.86 8.88
CA CYS A 31 -11.90 -10.43 10.22
C CYS A 31 -13.38 -10.73 10.48
N GLY A 32 -14.18 -11.00 9.42
CA GLY A 32 -15.63 -11.18 9.51
C GLY A 32 -16.42 -9.89 9.80
N LYS A 33 -15.73 -8.74 9.87
CA LYS A 33 -16.30 -7.41 10.13
C LYS A 33 -15.41 -6.32 9.51
N GLY A 34 -15.91 -5.09 9.51
CA GLY A 34 -15.20 -3.94 8.95
C GLY A 34 -15.28 -3.88 7.43
N THR A 35 -14.91 -2.73 6.88
CA THR A 35 -14.94 -2.48 5.42
C THR A 35 -13.55 -2.09 4.96
N PRO A 36 -12.89 -2.85 4.06
CA PRO A 36 -11.65 -2.41 3.45
C PRO A 36 -11.84 -1.05 2.80
N GLN A 37 -10.89 -0.14 2.94
CA GLN A 37 -10.88 1.14 2.25
C GLN A 37 -9.63 1.22 1.40
N LEU A 38 -9.77 1.56 0.13
CA LEU A 38 -8.69 2.00 -0.75
C LEU A 38 -8.91 3.48 -1.07
N ILE A 39 -7.93 4.32 -0.78
CA ILE A 39 -8.03 5.77 -0.97
C ILE A 39 -6.82 6.27 -1.76
N GLN A 40 -7.08 7.21 -2.68
CA GLN A 40 -6.03 7.94 -3.39
C GLN A 40 -6.53 9.36 -3.66
N GLY A 41 -5.67 10.36 -3.47
CA GLY A 41 -6.01 11.75 -3.78
C GLY A 41 -7.27 12.26 -3.08
N GLY A 42 -7.52 11.79 -1.84
CA GLY A 42 -8.69 12.19 -1.05
C GLY A 42 -10.01 11.54 -1.47
N LYS A 43 -9.98 10.48 -2.29
CA LYS A 43 -11.19 9.77 -2.76
C LYS A 43 -11.13 8.29 -2.41
N VAL A 44 -12.25 7.74 -1.98
CA VAL A 44 -12.43 6.29 -1.85
C VAL A 44 -12.56 5.68 -3.24
N LEU A 45 -11.67 4.77 -3.59
CA LEU A 45 -11.62 4.08 -4.87
C LEU A 45 -12.22 2.67 -4.80
N SER A 46 -12.12 2.01 -3.65
CA SER A 46 -12.72 0.72 -3.40
C SER A 46 -13.08 0.56 -1.92
N THR A 47 -14.17 -0.17 -1.67
CA THR A 47 -14.61 -0.59 -0.35
C THR A 47 -14.49 -2.12 -0.15
N GLY A 48 -13.52 -2.74 -0.83
CA GLY A 48 -13.24 -4.18 -0.74
C GLY A 48 -13.43 -4.99 -2.03
N GLN A 49 -13.86 -4.36 -3.12
CA GLN A 49 -13.83 -4.98 -4.45
C GLN A 49 -12.44 -4.84 -5.07
N ASP A 50 -12.10 -5.71 -6.03
CA ASP A 50 -10.88 -5.54 -6.82
C ASP A 50 -10.88 -4.17 -7.49
N PHE A 51 -9.79 -3.44 -7.34
CA PHE A 51 -9.56 -2.16 -8.01
C PHE A 51 -8.44 -2.32 -9.02
N THR A 52 -8.67 -1.93 -10.26
CA THR A 52 -7.64 -1.95 -11.31
C THR A 52 -7.33 -0.53 -11.77
N SER A 53 -6.06 -0.14 -11.64
CA SER A 53 -5.51 1.08 -12.23
C SER A 53 -5.02 0.79 -13.66
N ASN A 54 -5.42 1.63 -14.62
CA ASN A 54 -4.92 1.56 -16.01
C ASN A 54 -3.73 2.52 -16.20
N GLY A 55 -2.71 2.34 -15.36
CA GLY A 55 -1.47 3.11 -15.33
C GLY A 55 -0.84 3.13 -13.94
N PRO A 56 0.20 3.95 -13.73
CA PRO A 56 0.84 4.17 -12.44
C PRO A 56 -0.18 4.45 -11.33
N PHE A 57 -0.04 3.78 -10.19
CA PHE A 57 -0.84 4.01 -9.00
C PHE A 57 0.05 4.45 -7.84
N ALA A 58 0.20 5.76 -7.65
CA ALA A 58 1.09 6.33 -6.63
C ALA A 58 0.33 6.91 -5.44
N ALA A 59 0.97 6.91 -4.26
CA ALA A 59 0.44 7.49 -3.02
C ALA A 59 -0.98 6.99 -2.67
N GLY A 60 -1.21 5.69 -2.87
CA GLY A 60 -2.42 5.03 -2.40
C GLY A 60 -2.28 4.64 -0.94
N ILE A 61 -3.41 4.67 -0.23
CA ILE A 61 -3.49 4.15 1.14
C ILE A 61 -4.62 3.13 1.26
N ALA A 62 -4.45 2.15 2.14
CA ALA A 62 -5.50 1.22 2.49
C ALA A 62 -5.51 0.88 3.99
N TYR A 63 -6.69 0.59 4.51
CA TYR A 63 -6.91 0.17 5.89
C TYR A 63 -8.26 -0.54 6.02
N LEU A 64 -8.51 -1.21 7.15
CA LEU A 64 -9.82 -1.78 7.45
C LEU A 64 -10.61 -0.82 8.34
N GLN A 65 -11.68 -0.23 7.81
CA GLN A 65 -12.58 0.63 8.59
C GLN A 65 -13.42 -0.21 9.57
N THR A 66 -13.13 -0.08 10.86
CA THR A 66 -13.82 -0.75 11.97
C THR A 66 -14.78 0.17 12.74
N GLY A 67 -14.85 1.44 12.38
CA GLY A 67 -15.68 2.49 13.00
C GLY A 67 -14.86 3.60 13.67
N GLU A 68 -13.59 3.33 13.99
CA GLU A 68 -12.69 4.27 14.69
C GLU A 68 -11.65 4.92 13.78
N CYS A 69 -11.49 4.40 12.55
CA CYS A 69 -10.50 4.90 11.63
C CYS A 69 -10.91 6.26 11.06
N GLY A 70 -9.99 7.21 11.06
CA GLY A 70 -10.15 8.46 10.32
C GLY A 70 -10.12 8.23 8.80
N PHE A 71 -10.41 9.27 8.03
CA PHE A 71 -10.49 9.16 6.57
C PHE A 71 -9.15 8.73 5.96
N ASN A 72 -8.02 9.18 6.51
CA ASN A 72 -6.68 8.79 6.05
C ASN A 72 -6.13 7.59 6.85
N GLY A 73 -6.99 6.82 7.51
CA GLY A 73 -6.60 5.67 8.32
C GLY A 73 -5.99 6.04 9.68
N GLU A 74 -6.22 7.25 10.17
CA GLU A 74 -5.86 7.62 11.54
C GLU A 74 -6.48 6.63 12.54
N ASN A 75 -5.76 6.27 13.61
CA ASN A 75 -6.12 5.25 14.61
C ASN A 75 -6.16 3.79 14.10
N CYS A 76 -5.76 3.53 12.86
CA CYS A 76 -5.77 2.19 12.27
C CYS A 76 -4.43 1.84 11.63
N ALA A 77 -4.19 0.55 11.41
CA ALA A 77 -3.00 0.10 10.69
C ALA A 77 -3.14 0.58 9.24
N LEU A 78 -2.19 1.41 8.81
CA LEU A 78 -2.19 2.00 7.48
C LEU A 78 -1.28 1.20 6.56
N LEU A 79 -1.75 0.94 5.34
CA LEU A 79 -0.95 0.36 4.28
C LEU A 79 -0.71 1.46 3.25
N GLU A 80 0.54 1.80 2.98
CA GLU A 80 0.94 2.82 2.01
C GLU A 80 1.52 2.13 0.78
N MET A 81 1.13 2.55 -0.43
CA MET A 81 1.55 1.87 -1.66
C MET A 81 1.81 2.81 -2.83
N THR A 82 2.79 2.42 -3.64
CA THR A 82 3.06 2.93 -4.98
C THR A 82 3.27 1.74 -5.90
N LEU A 83 2.38 1.54 -6.86
CA LEU A 83 2.48 0.50 -7.87
C LEU A 83 2.84 1.17 -9.20
N VAL A 84 4.06 0.91 -9.64
CA VAL A 84 4.63 1.47 -10.87
C VAL A 84 5.53 0.46 -11.56
N ASN A 85 5.59 0.55 -12.89
CA ASN A 85 6.60 -0.16 -13.67
C ASN A 85 7.99 0.48 -13.46
N PRO A 86 9.02 -0.31 -13.11
CA PRO A 86 10.36 0.22 -12.88
C PRO A 86 10.94 0.86 -14.14
N THR A 87 11.45 2.08 -13.99
CA THR A 87 12.17 2.81 -15.05
C THR A 87 13.69 2.80 -14.86
N ALA A 88 14.14 2.42 -13.67
CA ALA A 88 15.52 2.22 -13.28
C ALA A 88 15.55 1.26 -12.07
N PRO A 89 16.69 0.63 -11.75
CA PRO A 89 16.80 -0.20 -10.55
C PRO A 89 16.41 0.55 -9.28
N GLY A 90 15.48 0.00 -8.51
CA GLY A 90 15.00 0.57 -7.25
C GLY A 90 13.91 1.63 -7.43
N ALA A 91 13.36 1.76 -8.64
CA ALA A 91 12.28 2.68 -8.97
C ALA A 91 10.97 1.95 -9.33
N GLY A 92 10.87 0.67 -8.96
CA GLY A 92 9.66 -0.14 -9.11
C GLY A 92 8.61 0.15 -8.05
N SER A 93 7.67 -0.77 -7.95
CA SER A 93 6.58 -0.71 -6.98
C SER A 93 7.11 -0.85 -5.54
N SER A 94 6.51 -0.15 -4.59
CA SER A 94 6.82 -0.25 -3.17
C SER A 94 5.55 -0.19 -2.33
N THR A 95 5.55 -0.97 -1.25
CA THR A 95 4.42 -1.05 -0.32
C THR A 95 4.96 -1.24 1.09
N ASP A 96 4.30 -0.64 2.06
CA ASP A 96 4.64 -0.77 3.47
C ASP A 96 3.42 -0.65 4.39
N ILE A 97 3.62 -1.05 5.65
CA ILE A 97 2.65 -0.91 6.74
C ILE A 97 3.18 0.17 7.68
N SER A 98 2.35 1.13 8.07
CA SER A 98 2.71 2.24 8.94
C SER A 98 1.87 2.25 10.21
N LEU A 99 2.56 2.30 11.35
CA LEU A 99 2.03 2.54 12.70
C LEU A 99 2.64 3.81 13.29
N ILE A 100 3.13 4.72 12.44
CA ILE A 100 3.59 6.05 12.86
C ILE A 100 2.34 6.85 13.26
N ALA A 101 2.33 7.41 14.47
CA ALA A 101 1.22 8.24 14.94
C ALA A 101 0.85 9.33 13.92
N PRO A 102 -0.44 9.52 13.59
CA PRO A 102 -1.63 9.04 14.32
C PRO A 102 -2.13 7.63 13.94
N HIS A 103 -1.40 6.85 13.14
CA HIS A 103 -1.75 5.47 12.81
C HIS A 103 -1.42 4.55 13.99
N ALA A 104 -2.25 3.53 14.19
CA ALA A 104 -2.15 2.63 15.34
C ALA A 104 -2.72 1.27 14.99
N PHE A 105 -2.19 0.21 15.57
CA PHE A 105 -2.69 -1.13 15.30
C PHE A 105 -4.13 -1.30 15.79
N ASN A 106 -5.03 -1.70 14.90
CA ASN A 106 -6.42 -2.05 15.22
C ASN A 106 -6.76 -3.51 14.83
N VAL A 107 -6.29 -3.95 13.66
CA VAL A 107 -6.40 -5.33 13.18
C VAL A 107 -5.10 -5.79 12.55
N GLU A 108 -4.88 -7.11 12.55
CA GLU A 108 -3.80 -7.70 11.76
C GLU A 108 -3.98 -7.30 10.29
N THR A 109 -2.89 -6.83 9.69
CA THR A 109 -2.84 -6.31 8.33
C THR A 109 -1.63 -6.89 7.63
N SER A 110 -1.84 -7.41 6.42
CA SER A 110 -0.83 -8.04 5.62
C SER A 110 -1.00 -7.66 4.15
N PHE A 111 0.10 -7.63 3.40
CA PHE A 111 0.05 -7.58 1.95
C PHE A 111 1.04 -8.55 1.32
N SER A 112 0.78 -8.92 0.08
CA SER A 112 1.73 -9.61 -0.80
C SER A 112 1.56 -9.16 -2.24
N TYR A 113 2.66 -9.09 -2.99
CA TYR A 113 2.59 -8.89 -4.42
C TYR A 113 2.15 -10.17 -5.14
N PHE A 114 1.50 -9.99 -6.29
CA PHE A 114 1.18 -11.08 -7.22
C PHE A 114 1.20 -10.65 -8.69
N GLY A 115 1.35 -11.62 -9.61
CA GLY A 115 1.62 -11.32 -11.01
C GLY A 115 3.03 -10.76 -11.23
N GLY A 116 3.92 -10.97 -10.26
CA GLY A 116 5.26 -10.41 -10.16
C GLY A 116 5.66 -10.27 -8.68
N CYS A 117 6.88 -10.69 -8.34
CA CYS A 117 7.35 -10.79 -6.95
C CYS A 117 6.40 -11.60 -6.03
N ASP A 118 5.79 -12.65 -6.56
CA ASP A 118 4.71 -13.38 -5.90
C ASP A 118 5.07 -13.81 -4.47
N GLY A 119 4.19 -13.48 -3.53
CA GLY A 119 4.36 -13.79 -2.10
C GLY A 119 5.33 -12.88 -1.35
N GLN A 120 6.07 -12.00 -2.03
CA GLN A 120 6.85 -10.96 -1.36
C GLN A 120 5.90 -9.93 -0.74
N GLY A 121 6.08 -9.64 0.54
CA GLY A 121 5.18 -8.78 1.27
C GLY A 121 5.55 -8.68 2.73
N ALA A 122 4.63 -8.15 3.53
CA ALA A 122 4.81 -7.98 4.96
C ALA A 122 3.50 -8.23 5.71
N THR A 123 3.63 -8.73 6.94
CA THR A 123 2.50 -9.00 7.83
C THR A 123 2.76 -8.33 9.16
N CYS A 124 1.80 -7.53 9.63
CA CYS A 124 1.80 -6.94 10.96
C CYS A 124 0.61 -7.48 11.76
N ASP A 125 0.89 -8.38 12.70
CA ASP A 125 -0.08 -9.12 13.51
C ASP A 125 -0.34 -8.52 14.90
N SER A 126 0.40 -7.46 15.24
CA SER A 126 0.36 -6.83 16.55
C SER A 126 0.87 -5.39 16.48
N GLY A 127 0.54 -4.58 17.50
CA GLY A 127 1.04 -3.20 17.62
C GLY A 127 2.54 -3.04 17.86
N ALA A 128 3.29 -4.15 17.92
CA ALA A 128 4.75 -4.16 18.05
C ALA A 128 5.44 -5.00 16.96
N CYS A 129 4.74 -5.29 15.86
CA CYS A 129 5.26 -6.05 14.72
C CYS A 129 6.53 -5.39 14.17
N LYS A 130 7.53 -6.16 13.72
CA LYS A 130 8.81 -5.58 13.22
C LYS A 130 8.78 -5.15 11.75
N SER A 131 7.66 -5.42 11.10
CA SER A 131 7.40 -5.25 9.68
C SER A 131 6.67 -3.95 9.35
N ALA A 132 6.39 -3.11 10.35
CA ALA A 132 5.76 -1.81 10.16
C ALA A 132 6.73 -0.66 10.47
N PHE A 133 6.47 0.49 9.87
CA PHE A 133 7.11 1.75 10.25
C PHE A 133 6.56 2.22 11.60
N PHE A 134 7.45 2.51 12.55
CA PHE A 134 7.12 3.24 13.79
C PHE A 134 7.78 4.62 13.83
N GLN A 135 8.79 4.82 12.98
CA GLN A 135 9.49 6.08 12.79
C GLN A 135 9.67 6.33 11.29
N PRO A 136 9.70 7.60 10.84
CA PRO A 136 9.82 7.94 9.41
C PRO A 136 11.09 7.42 8.70
N ASN A 137 12.07 6.91 9.44
CA ASN A 137 13.32 6.39 8.91
C ASN A 137 13.42 4.86 8.96
N ASP A 138 12.34 4.14 9.27
CA ASP A 138 12.28 2.66 9.28
C ASP A 138 12.27 2.04 7.86
N ASN A 139 13.02 2.61 6.93
CA ASN A 139 13.00 2.27 5.50
C ASN A 139 13.31 0.80 5.20
N GLN A 140 13.85 0.05 6.15
CA GLN A 140 14.10 -1.39 6.05
C GLN A 140 12.82 -2.25 6.00
N VAL A 141 11.66 -1.71 6.39
CA VAL A 141 10.39 -2.48 6.43
C VAL A 141 9.53 -2.28 5.18
N GLN A 142 9.96 -1.40 4.27
CA GLN A 142 9.33 -1.25 2.96
C GLN A 142 9.69 -2.41 2.04
N VAL A 143 8.68 -2.98 1.37
CA VAL A 143 8.86 -4.10 0.45
C VAL A 143 8.74 -3.59 -0.98
N GLN A 144 9.84 -3.72 -1.72
CA GLN A 144 9.96 -3.28 -3.10
C GLN A 144 9.79 -4.45 -4.08
N CYS A 145 9.16 -4.19 -5.22
CA CYS A 145 9.06 -5.09 -6.35
C CYS A 145 9.43 -4.40 -7.66
N GLU A 146 10.43 -4.95 -8.35
CA GLU A 146 10.98 -4.42 -9.61
C GLU A 146 10.46 -5.19 -10.83
N THR A 147 9.22 -5.69 -10.77
CA THR A 147 8.56 -6.35 -11.92
C THR A 147 7.48 -5.43 -12.48
N ASN A 148 7.28 -5.47 -13.81
CA ASN A 148 6.19 -4.73 -14.45
C ASN A 148 4.83 -5.34 -14.09
N ASP A 149 3.80 -4.49 -14.04
CA ASP A 149 2.39 -4.83 -13.94
C ASP A 149 2.08 -5.72 -12.72
N VAL A 150 2.81 -5.49 -11.61
CA VAL A 150 2.58 -6.21 -10.36
C VAL A 150 1.27 -5.78 -9.73
N ASN A 151 0.64 -6.72 -9.05
CA ASN A 151 -0.63 -6.54 -8.37
C ASN A 151 -0.40 -6.72 -6.87
N LEU A 152 -1.37 -6.28 -6.06
CA LEU A 152 -1.26 -6.27 -4.61
C LEU A 152 -2.46 -6.97 -3.98
N LEU A 153 -2.21 -8.01 -3.20
CA LEU A 153 -3.21 -8.63 -2.34
C LEU A 153 -3.05 -8.05 -0.94
N ILE A 154 -4.11 -7.47 -0.40
CA ILE A 154 -4.18 -6.97 0.97
C ILE A 154 -5.10 -7.87 1.76
N THR A 155 -4.57 -8.46 2.84
CA THR A 155 -5.34 -9.32 3.76
C THR A 155 -5.45 -8.67 5.12
N PHE A 156 -6.67 -8.64 5.66
CA PHE A 156 -6.93 -8.26 7.04
C PHE A 156 -7.31 -9.49 7.87
N CYS A 157 -6.80 -9.57 9.10
CA CYS A 157 -6.90 -10.73 9.99
C CYS A 157 -6.41 -12.04 9.34
N GLY A 158 -5.28 -11.97 8.66
CA GLY A 158 -4.56 -13.12 8.15
C GLY A 158 -3.34 -12.73 7.34
N ASP A 159 -2.63 -13.75 6.87
CA ASP A 159 -1.34 -13.60 6.18
C ASP A 159 -1.51 -13.67 4.65
N ALA A 160 -1.28 -12.55 3.97
CA ALA A 160 -1.31 -12.46 2.50
C ALA A 160 -0.13 -13.19 1.86
N THR A 161 0.99 -13.36 2.56
CA THR A 161 2.19 -14.03 2.03
C THR A 161 2.00 -15.54 1.88
N GLN A 162 1.01 -16.10 2.60
CA GLN A 162 0.64 -17.52 2.56
C GLN A 162 -0.60 -17.80 1.69
N SER A 163 -1.22 -16.78 1.08
CA SER A 163 -2.42 -16.99 0.28
C SER A 163 -2.06 -17.72 -1.02
N THR A 164 -2.27 -19.04 -1.03
CA THR A 164 -2.11 -19.92 -2.20
C THR A 164 -3.16 -19.67 -3.28
N GLY A 165 -4.14 -18.81 -3.02
CA GLY A 165 -5.19 -18.41 -3.98
C GLY A 165 -4.73 -17.44 -5.07
N LEU A 166 -3.43 -17.10 -5.09
CA LEU A 166 -2.81 -16.25 -6.11
C LEU A 166 -2.41 -17.00 -7.38
N THR A 167 -2.69 -18.30 -7.47
CA THR A 167 -2.59 -19.00 -8.75
C THR A 167 -3.55 -18.34 -9.75
N THR A 168 -2.95 -17.66 -10.72
CA THR A 168 -3.57 -17.38 -12.01
C THR A 168 -4.35 -18.63 -12.42
N PRO A 169 -5.59 -18.49 -12.96
CA PRO A 169 -6.41 -19.64 -13.30
C PRO A 169 -5.59 -20.59 -14.17
N ASP A 170 -5.15 -21.68 -13.56
CA ASP A 170 -4.23 -22.63 -14.15
C ASP A 170 -4.89 -23.13 -15.42
N LYS A 171 -4.29 -22.75 -16.55
CA LYS A 171 -4.66 -23.28 -17.85
C LYS A 171 -4.11 -24.70 -17.92
N GLY A 172 -4.81 -25.63 -17.27
CA GLY A 172 -4.64 -27.07 -17.41
C GLY A 172 -3.36 -27.63 -16.78
N SER A 173 -3.39 -27.87 -15.47
CA SER A 173 -2.57 -28.94 -14.89
C SER A 173 -3.50 -30.08 -14.48
N SER A 174 -3.80 -30.94 -15.46
CA SER A 174 -4.49 -32.21 -15.27
C SER A 174 -3.60 -33.16 -14.47
N SER A 175 -3.62 -33.01 -13.14
CA SER A 175 -3.09 -34.02 -12.22
C SER A 175 -4.20 -35.03 -11.92
N ALA A 176 -3.97 -36.26 -12.36
CA ALA A 176 -4.87 -37.39 -12.22
C ALA A 176 -5.25 -37.64 -10.75
N ALA A 177 -6.55 -37.79 -10.53
CA ALA A 177 -7.13 -38.17 -9.26
C ALA A 177 -6.56 -39.52 -8.76
N HIS A 178 -6.04 -39.53 -7.54
CA HIS A 178 -5.95 -40.76 -6.75
C HIS A 178 -7.19 -40.82 -5.87
N GLN A 179 -8.12 -41.71 -6.25
CA GLN A 179 -9.25 -42.13 -5.44
C GLN A 179 -8.77 -42.86 -4.17
N PRO A 180 -9.26 -42.49 -2.97
CA PRO A 180 -9.40 -43.44 -1.89
C PRO A 180 -10.85 -43.94 -1.82
N SER A 181 -10.96 -45.25 -1.72
CA SER A 181 -12.17 -46.04 -1.69
C SER A 181 -13.12 -45.68 -0.54
N SER A 182 -14.40 -45.82 -0.88
CA SER A 182 -15.60 -45.77 -0.06
C SER A 182 -15.55 -46.56 1.25
N VAL A 183 -16.04 -45.93 2.32
CA VAL A 183 -16.76 -46.63 3.39
C VAL A 183 -18.08 -45.91 3.65
N ALA A 184 -19.16 -46.65 3.42
CA ALA A 184 -20.53 -46.26 3.68
C ALA A 184 -20.87 -46.40 5.18
N ALA A 185 -21.62 -45.45 5.72
CA ALA A 185 -22.53 -45.71 6.83
C ALA A 185 -23.70 -44.71 6.83
N THR A 186 -24.85 -45.29 7.15
CA THR A 186 -26.23 -44.90 6.88
C THR A 186 -26.85 -44.00 7.96
N HIS A 187 -27.91 -43.29 7.57
CA HIS A 187 -29.12 -42.91 8.33
C HIS A 187 -29.03 -41.95 9.54
N SER A 188 -29.72 -40.80 9.45
CA SER A 188 -31.08 -40.59 10.02
C SER A 188 -31.43 -39.09 10.12
N SER A 189 -32.50 -38.67 9.42
CA SER A 189 -33.37 -37.55 9.83
C SER A 189 -34.29 -38.03 10.99
N PRO A 190 -35.06 -37.19 11.74
CA PRO A 190 -35.55 -35.83 11.45
C PRO A 190 -35.56 -34.85 12.66
N ALA A 191 -35.97 -33.60 12.44
CA ALA A 191 -37.08 -32.96 13.17
C ALA A 191 -37.14 -31.44 12.92
N ALA A 192 -38.35 -31.00 12.58
CA ALA A 192 -38.75 -29.61 12.48
C ALA A 192 -38.83 -28.93 13.86
N ALA A 193 -38.51 -27.64 13.92
CA ALA A 193 -39.01 -26.75 14.96
C ALA A 193 -39.32 -25.38 14.35
N THR A 194 -40.63 -25.17 14.19
CA THR A 194 -41.31 -23.93 13.87
C THR A 194 -41.17 -22.96 15.04
N HIS A 195 -40.65 -21.75 14.81
CA HIS A 195 -40.83 -20.63 15.75
C HIS A 195 -41.45 -19.44 15.04
N THR A 196 -42.76 -19.34 15.24
CA THR A 196 -43.60 -18.15 15.07
C THR A 196 -43.33 -17.22 16.24
N SER A 197 -42.97 -15.96 15.98
CA SER A 197 -43.24 -14.84 16.89
C SER A 197 -43.39 -13.55 16.08
N ALA A 198 -44.64 -13.08 16.01
CA ALA A 198 -45.00 -11.74 15.63
C ALA A 198 -44.74 -10.78 16.79
N ALA A 199 -44.23 -9.58 16.50
CA ALA A 199 -44.42 -8.41 17.34
C ALA A 199 -44.32 -7.14 16.49
N SER A 200 -45.50 -6.62 16.18
CA SER A 200 -45.83 -5.29 15.68
C SER A 200 -45.52 -4.20 16.72
N HIS A 201 -44.83 -3.12 16.33
CA HIS A 201 -44.90 -1.75 16.86
C HIS A 201 -44.06 -0.86 15.93
N ALA A 202 -44.31 0.42 15.68
CA ALA A 202 -45.46 1.33 15.74
C ALA A 202 -44.97 2.56 14.96
N ALA A 203 -45.87 3.19 14.21
CA ALA A 203 -45.61 4.42 13.46
C ALA A 203 -45.49 5.63 14.41
N THR A 204 -44.55 6.54 14.16
CA THR A 204 -44.51 7.97 14.56
C THR A 204 -43.11 8.48 14.23
N SER A 205 -42.82 9.69 13.77
CA SER A 205 -43.57 10.82 13.23
C SER A 205 -42.54 11.71 12.56
N ALA A 206 -42.98 12.48 11.57
CA ALA A 206 -42.24 13.57 10.97
C ALA A 206 -41.80 14.62 12.01
N ALA A 207 -40.58 15.13 11.86
CA ALA A 207 -40.20 16.46 12.30
C ALA A 207 -39.18 17.03 11.30
N ALA A 208 -39.69 17.86 10.40
CA ALA A 208 -38.88 18.80 9.64
C ALA A 208 -38.36 19.88 10.60
N SER A 209 -37.05 20.08 10.64
CA SER A 209 -36.43 21.23 11.30
C SER A 209 -35.69 22.06 10.26
N THR A 210 -36.36 23.11 9.83
CA THR A 210 -35.80 24.30 9.19
C THR A 210 -35.07 25.14 10.24
N HIS A 211 -33.74 25.26 10.13
CA HIS A 211 -32.98 26.38 10.68
C HIS A 211 -31.98 26.82 9.61
N ALA A 212 -32.30 27.89 8.90
CA ALA A 212 -31.95 29.28 9.25
C ALA A 212 -30.47 29.56 8.93
N THR A 213 -30.28 30.02 7.70
CA THR A 213 -29.14 30.78 7.20
C THR A 213 -28.79 31.92 8.16
N SER A 214 -27.59 31.87 8.74
CA SER A 214 -26.96 33.02 9.38
C SER A 214 -25.66 33.35 8.65
N SER A 215 -25.78 34.29 7.72
CA SER A 215 -24.68 34.91 7.00
C SER A 215 -23.99 35.91 7.92
N VAL A 216 -22.77 35.60 8.37
CA VAL A 216 -21.89 36.56 9.05
C VAL A 216 -20.94 37.17 8.01
N PRO A 217 -20.93 38.50 7.82
CA PRO A 217 -19.95 39.14 6.97
C PRO A 217 -18.60 39.19 7.68
N VAL A 218 -17.59 38.50 7.14
CA VAL A 218 -16.21 38.69 7.57
C VAL A 218 -15.64 39.89 6.80
N SER A 219 -15.51 40.99 7.52
CA SER A 219 -14.86 42.22 7.10
C SER A 219 -13.41 41.99 6.70
N SER A 220 -13.08 42.43 5.49
CA SER A 220 -11.73 42.67 5.01
C SER A 220 -11.04 43.73 5.88
N ALA A 221 -9.98 43.35 6.59
CA ALA A 221 -9.03 44.28 7.16
C ALA A 221 -7.67 44.03 6.49
N ALA A 222 -7.32 44.93 5.58
CA ALA A 222 -5.98 45.08 5.04
C ALA A 222 -5.05 45.58 6.16
N SER A 223 -4.01 44.80 6.47
CA SER A 223 -2.88 45.27 7.26
C SER A 223 -1.63 45.25 6.40
N LEU A 224 -1.32 46.44 5.87
CA LEU A 224 0.00 46.85 5.42
C LEU A 224 0.94 46.85 6.64
N VAL A 225 1.98 46.01 6.66
CA VAL A 225 3.14 46.24 7.53
C VAL A 225 4.43 45.93 6.76
N ALA A 226 5.07 47.05 6.41
CA ALA A 226 6.49 47.34 6.23
C ALA A 226 7.54 46.19 6.16
N GLN A 227 8.32 46.26 5.07
CA GLN A 227 9.73 45.86 5.00
C GLN A 227 10.55 46.46 6.14
N PRO A 228 11.55 45.71 6.63
CA PRO A 228 12.82 46.30 7.00
C PRO A 228 13.99 45.73 6.18
N SER A 229 14.79 46.66 5.70
CA SER A 229 16.08 46.49 5.06
C SER A 229 17.15 45.95 6.01
N ALA A 230 18.07 45.18 5.43
CA ALA A 230 19.52 45.10 5.68
C ALA A 230 20.07 45.30 7.11
N ALA A 231 20.80 44.29 7.61
CA ALA A 231 22.15 44.48 8.15
C ALA A 231 22.85 43.13 8.39
N SER A 232 24.03 42.97 7.80
CA SER A 232 25.07 42.03 8.23
C SER A 232 25.63 42.45 9.60
N PRO A 233 26.12 41.49 10.40
CA PRO A 233 27.38 41.73 11.08
C PRO A 233 28.35 40.54 11.06
N SER A 234 29.58 40.89 10.66
CA SER A 234 30.84 40.69 11.38
C SER A 234 31.17 39.33 12.01
N ALA A 235 32.26 38.78 11.48
CA ALA A 235 33.18 37.87 12.14
C ALA A 235 33.65 38.38 13.51
N SER A 236 33.85 37.46 14.46
CA SER A 236 34.93 37.49 15.45
C SER A 236 35.07 36.16 16.22
N SER A 237 36.26 35.57 16.05
CA SER A 237 37.11 34.89 17.03
C SER A 237 36.49 34.01 18.14
N VAL A 238 36.82 32.71 18.12
CA VAL A 238 37.02 31.94 19.35
C VAL A 238 38.36 31.22 19.31
N ALA A 239 39.04 31.32 20.45
CA ALA A 239 40.44 31.11 20.68
C ALA A 239 40.90 29.65 20.66
N SER A 240 42.15 29.52 20.22
CA SER A 240 43.05 28.39 20.44
C SER A 240 43.30 28.16 21.94
N CYS A 241 43.10 26.92 22.40
CA CYS A 241 43.79 26.39 23.57
C CYS A 241 44.50 25.09 23.19
N LYS A 242 45.82 25.14 23.29
CA LYS A 242 46.79 24.12 22.92
C LYS A 242 47.24 23.37 24.18
N ALA A 243 47.52 22.10 23.99
CA ALA A 243 48.46 21.25 24.74
C ALA A 243 48.04 20.69 26.11
N GLY A 244 47.78 19.38 26.10
CA GLY A 244 47.88 18.47 27.24
C GLY A 244 48.32 17.09 26.77
N SER A 245 49.63 16.88 26.69
CA SER A 245 50.29 15.62 26.33
C SER A 245 50.15 14.58 27.45
N ARG A 246 49.79 13.31 27.13
CA ARG A 246 50.44 12.10 27.68
C ARG A 246 49.80 10.78 27.19
N ARG A 247 50.65 9.99 26.52
CA ARG A 247 50.83 8.52 26.61
C ARG A 247 49.58 7.61 26.60
N ARG A 248 49.54 6.67 25.64
CA ARG A 248 50.16 5.33 25.78
C ARG A 248 50.13 4.58 24.44
N ARG A 249 51.31 4.12 24.03
CA ARG A 249 51.51 3.08 23.03
C ARG A 249 50.81 1.80 23.51
N ARG A 250 49.99 1.18 22.66
CA ARG A 250 49.83 -0.27 22.64
C ARG A 250 49.80 -0.71 21.19
N SER A 251 50.94 -1.23 20.76
CA SER A 251 51.14 -2.02 19.57
C SER A 251 50.28 -3.27 19.64
N VAL A 252 49.39 -3.44 18.67
CA VAL A 252 48.71 -4.71 18.37
C VAL A 252 49.22 -5.14 17.00
N PRO A 253 49.68 -6.39 16.84
CA PRO A 253 50.28 -6.88 15.61
C PRO A 253 49.24 -7.03 14.51
N ALA A 254 49.72 -6.81 13.28
CA ALA A 254 49.02 -7.10 12.05
C ALA A 254 49.04 -8.62 11.82
N ASP A 255 47.85 -9.22 11.78
CA ASP A 255 47.64 -10.48 11.09
C ASP A 255 46.76 -10.19 9.87
N ALA A 256 47.35 -10.44 8.71
CA ALA A 256 46.68 -10.63 7.45
C ALA A 256 45.88 -11.95 7.51
N ASP A 257 44.67 -11.99 6.96
CA ASP A 257 44.39 -12.73 5.72
C ASP A 257 42.87 -12.79 5.43
N SER A 258 42.56 -12.91 4.15
CA SER A 258 41.31 -13.40 3.54
C SER A 258 40.14 -12.42 3.29
N THR A 259 40.08 -11.99 2.02
CA THR A 259 38.88 -12.02 1.15
C THR A 259 37.51 -11.57 1.68
N SER A 260 37.08 -10.37 1.28
CA SER A 260 35.65 -10.14 0.99
C SER A 260 35.42 -8.93 0.07
N PRO A 261 35.06 -9.11 -1.21
CA PRO A 261 34.66 -8.01 -2.08
C PRO A 261 33.13 -7.96 -2.18
N ASN A 262 32.50 -7.04 -1.44
CA ASN A 262 31.48 -6.10 -1.94
C ASN A 262 30.74 -5.42 -0.78
N ARG A 263 31.40 -4.41 -0.23
CA ARG A 263 30.71 -3.23 0.27
C ARG A 263 30.45 -2.31 -0.92
N LEU A 264 29.25 -2.34 -1.48
CA LEU A 264 28.76 -1.23 -2.29
C LEU A 264 27.41 -0.74 -1.76
N ARG A 265 27.48 0.46 -1.17
CA ARG A 265 26.53 1.59 -1.29
C ARG A 265 25.08 1.30 -0.91
N ARG A 266 24.55 1.71 0.25
CA ARG A 266 24.55 3.06 0.86
C ARG A 266 24.38 4.18 -0.18
N HIS A 267 23.18 4.31 -0.74
CA HIS A 267 22.59 5.58 -1.20
C HIS A 267 21.05 5.48 -1.21
N HIS A 268 20.42 5.54 -0.03
CA HIS A 268 19.00 5.88 0.10
C HIS A 268 18.90 7.16 0.92
N ALA A 269 18.44 8.24 0.27
CA ALA A 269 17.79 9.42 0.85
C ALA A 269 17.92 10.56 -0.17
N ARG A 270 16.93 10.69 -1.06
CA ARG A 270 16.50 11.91 -1.77
C ARG A 270 15.51 11.47 -2.87
N ASN A 271 14.23 11.41 -2.52
CA ASN A 271 13.14 11.63 -3.46
C ASN A 271 11.86 11.87 -2.64
N ALA A 272 11.77 13.08 -2.06
CA ALA A 272 10.55 13.60 -1.46
C ALA A 272 10.27 15.05 -1.92
N ASP A 273 10.89 15.52 -3.01
CA ASP A 273 10.91 16.96 -3.34
C ASP A 273 10.61 17.29 -4.82
N ALA A 274 9.80 16.48 -5.51
CA ALA A 274 9.53 16.68 -6.95
C ALA A 274 8.06 16.57 -7.40
N VAL A 275 7.07 16.83 -6.52
CA VAL A 275 5.64 16.79 -6.92
C VAL A 275 4.92 18.15 -6.86
N ASN A 276 5.56 19.23 -6.39
CA ASN A 276 4.85 20.51 -6.19
C ASN A 276 5.24 21.67 -7.11
N ARG A 277 5.59 21.42 -8.38
CA ARG A 277 5.71 22.49 -9.40
C ARG A 277 5.09 22.07 -10.72
N GLY A 278 3.83 22.43 -10.93
CA GLY A 278 3.23 22.38 -12.26
C GLY A 278 1.72 22.49 -12.30
N ALA A 279 1.15 23.62 -11.89
CA ALA A 279 -0.13 24.13 -12.40
C ALA A 279 -0.42 25.55 -11.87
N SER A 280 -0.04 26.57 -12.63
CA SER A 280 -0.70 27.87 -12.64
C SER A 280 -0.71 28.36 -14.09
N PHE A 281 -1.86 28.93 -14.47
CA PHE A 281 -2.25 29.57 -15.73
C PHE A 281 -1.12 30.24 -16.53
#